data_AF-A0A5A9P7N4-F1
#
_entry.id   AF-A0A5A9P7N4-F1
#
_cell.length_a   1.000
_cell.length_b   1.000
_cell.length_c   1.000
_cell.angle_alpha   90.00
_cell.angle_beta   90.00
_cell.angle_gamma   90.00
#
_symmetry.space_group_name_H-M   'P 1'
#
loop_
_entity.id
_entity.type
_entity.pdbx_description
1 polymer ?
#
loop_
_entity_poly.entity_id
_entity_poly.type
_entity_poly.pdbx_seq_one_letter_code
_entity_poly.pdbx_strand_id
1 'polypeptide(L)'
;MERTRWGCSALPNGWKREEVTRKSGLSAGKSDVYYFSPTGKKFRSKPQLARYLGNSLDLSSFDFRTGKMLMSKLNKNRQRIRNDNSQSKGKPDLNTSLPVRQTASIFKQPVTKVTNHPSSKVKTDPQKAVEQPRQLFWEKKLSGLHASDIAEELVKTMDLPKGLQSVGPGYTDKTLIAALASALHTSSSPITGQLSAAVEKNPGVWLNTTQPLCKSFLVTDEDIRKQEDLVYNVRKRLEEALMADMLAHIEEASIDTTSPQEESKDEEEEEEEESG
;
A
#
# COMPACT_ATOMS: atom_id res chain seq x y z
N MET A 1 46.33 18.80 13.34
CA MET A 1 44.89 18.96 13.03
C MET A 1 44.17 17.80 13.68
N GLU A 2 43.46 18.07 14.77
CA GLU A 2 42.78 17.05 15.57
C GLU A 2 41.74 16.34 14.71
N ARG A 3 41.92 15.03 14.53
CA ARG A 3 40.96 14.19 13.81
C ARG A 3 39.95 13.68 14.81
N THR A 4 38.81 14.35 14.90
CA THR A 4 37.70 13.91 15.74
C THR A 4 37.09 12.65 15.14
N ARG A 5 37.03 11.60 15.97
CA ARG A 5 36.41 10.32 15.63
C ARG A 5 35.25 10.10 16.58
N TRP A 6 34.07 9.89 16.03
CA TRP A 6 32.85 9.71 16.81
C TRP A 6 32.49 8.22 16.90
N GLY A 7 31.96 7.79 18.03
CA GLY A 7 31.38 6.45 18.15
C GLY A 7 30.18 6.30 17.21
N CYS A 8 30.01 5.12 16.61
CA CYS A 8 28.86 4.81 15.76
C CYS A 8 27.95 3.80 16.45
N SER A 9 26.83 4.26 17.01
CA SER A 9 25.86 3.39 17.71
C SER A 9 25.16 2.37 16.83
N ALA A 10 25.18 2.57 15.51
CA ALA A 10 24.61 1.66 14.52
C ALA A 10 25.54 0.47 14.19
N LEU A 11 26.79 0.50 14.64
CA LEU A 11 27.77 -0.56 14.46
C LEU A 11 28.13 -1.18 15.83
N PRO A 12 28.77 -2.36 15.87
CA PRO A 12 29.15 -2.99 17.13
C PRO A 12 30.03 -2.07 17.99
N ASN A 13 30.13 -2.39 19.28
CA ASN A 13 30.92 -1.60 20.21
C ASN A 13 32.38 -1.47 19.73
N GLY A 14 32.94 -0.26 19.88
CA GLY A 14 34.32 0.06 19.48
C GLY A 14 34.49 0.55 18.04
N TRP A 15 33.43 0.57 17.22
CA TRP A 15 33.47 1.16 15.88
C TRP A 15 33.43 2.69 15.92
N LYS A 16 34.30 3.33 15.12
CA LYS A 16 34.41 4.80 15.05
C LYS A 16 34.22 5.31 13.64
N ARG A 17 33.51 6.43 13.48
CA ARG A 17 33.31 7.17 12.22
C ARG A 17 34.20 8.42 12.22
N GLU A 18 34.81 8.72 11.09
CA GLU A 18 35.64 9.91 10.85
C GLU A 18 35.15 10.57 9.56
N GLU A 19 34.91 11.88 9.59
CA GLU A 19 34.53 12.67 8.42
C GLU A 19 35.64 13.67 8.14
N VAL A 20 36.19 13.63 6.93
CA VAL A 20 37.35 14.44 6.53
C VAL A 20 36.97 15.32 5.36
N THR A 21 36.99 16.63 5.56
CA THR A 21 36.75 17.60 4.49
C THR A 21 37.99 17.76 3.61
N ARG A 22 37.81 17.69 2.29
CA ARG A 22 38.87 17.91 1.31
C ARG A 22 39.26 19.38 1.28
N LYS A 23 40.56 19.67 1.34
CA LYS A 23 41.09 21.04 1.46
C LYS A 23 41.48 21.70 0.14
N SER A 24 41.64 20.91 -0.93
CA SER A 24 42.20 21.39 -2.19
C SER A 24 41.64 20.64 -3.41
N GLY A 25 41.85 21.21 -4.60
CA GLY A 25 41.38 20.68 -5.88
C GLY A 25 39.90 20.96 -6.17
N LEU A 26 39.41 20.46 -7.32
CA LEU A 26 38.03 20.67 -7.80
C LEU A 26 36.93 20.15 -6.85
N SER A 27 37.31 19.34 -5.85
CA SER A 27 36.40 18.78 -4.84
C SER A 27 36.62 19.36 -3.45
N ALA A 28 37.35 20.47 -3.32
CA ALA A 28 37.51 21.16 -2.04
C ALA A 28 36.13 21.48 -1.42
N GLY A 29 36.01 21.29 -0.12
CA GLY A 29 34.74 21.44 0.62
C GLY A 29 33.86 20.19 0.67
N LYS A 30 34.04 19.20 -0.22
CA LYS A 30 33.37 17.89 -0.06
C LYS A 30 34.03 17.09 1.06
N SER A 31 33.22 16.37 1.84
CA SER A 31 33.72 15.47 2.88
C SER A 31 33.82 14.03 2.40
N ASP A 32 34.78 13.28 2.93
CA ASP A 32 34.90 11.83 2.82
C ASP A 32 34.62 11.20 4.19
N VAL A 33 33.92 10.07 4.20
CA VAL A 33 33.56 9.36 5.45
C VAL A 33 34.34 8.04 5.53
N TYR A 34 34.92 7.79 6.68
CA TYR A 34 35.67 6.58 7.00
C TYR A 34 35.13 5.92 8.27
N TYR A 35 35.20 4.59 8.33
CA TYR A 35 34.94 3.82 9.54
C TYR A 35 36.21 3.11 9.99
N PHE A 36 36.34 2.93 11.30
CA PHE A 36 37.45 2.22 11.93
C PHE A 36 36.89 1.11 12.80
N SER A 37 37.39 -0.12 12.61
CA SER A 37 37.09 -1.24 13.51
C SER A 37 37.70 -1.00 14.90
N PRO A 38 37.30 -1.77 15.93
CA PRO A 38 37.97 -1.76 17.23
C PRO A 38 39.47 -2.04 17.15
N THR A 39 39.90 -2.80 16.13
CA THR A 39 41.30 -3.09 15.80
C THR A 39 42.01 -1.99 14.99
N GLY A 40 41.33 -0.89 14.68
CA GLY A 40 41.88 0.26 13.95
C GLY A 40 41.90 0.12 12.42
N LYS A 41 41.32 -0.94 11.84
CA LYS A 41 41.25 -1.13 10.39
C LYS A 41 40.32 -0.09 9.77
N LYS A 42 40.79 0.58 8.71
CA LYS A 42 40.07 1.67 8.02
C LYS A 42 39.20 1.15 6.88
N PHE A 43 37.97 1.62 6.78
CA PHE A 43 36.98 1.31 5.75
C PHE A 43 36.51 2.58 5.05
N ARG A 44 36.45 2.55 3.71
CA ARG A 44 36.13 3.70 2.86
C ARG A 44 34.82 3.56 2.07
N SER A 45 34.13 2.42 2.18
CA SER A 45 32.85 2.21 1.49
C SER A 45 31.97 1.18 2.19
N LYS A 46 30.65 1.27 1.96
CA LYS A 46 29.64 0.35 2.49
C LYS A 46 29.91 -1.13 2.11
N PRO A 47 30.21 -1.48 0.84
CA PRO A 47 30.48 -2.87 0.49
C PRO A 47 31.77 -3.43 1.12
N GLN A 48 32.77 -2.58 1.38
CA GLN A 48 33.99 -2.99 2.08
C GLN A 48 33.69 -3.30 3.56
N LEU A 49 32.87 -2.46 4.19
CA LEU A 49 32.42 -2.64 5.57
C LEU A 49 31.54 -3.89 5.72
N ALA A 50 30.58 -4.10 4.80
CA ALA A 50 29.70 -5.26 4.78
C ALA A 50 30.47 -6.58 4.64
N ARG A 51 31.47 -6.64 3.75
CA ARG A 51 32.32 -7.84 3.61
C ARG A 51 33.12 -8.17 4.87
N TYR A 52 33.49 -7.16 5.66
CA TYR A 52 34.27 -7.35 6.88
C TYR A 52 33.41 -7.80 8.06
N LEU A 53 32.20 -7.26 8.18
CA LEU A 53 31.23 -7.68 9.20
C LEU A 53 30.50 -8.98 8.82
N GLY A 54 30.48 -9.33 7.53
CA GLY A 54 29.87 -10.56 7.03
C GLY A 54 28.41 -10.69 7.46
N ASN A 55 28.04 -11.89 7.92
CA ASN A 55 26.67 -12.19 8.34
C ASN A 55 26.37 -11.75 9.79
N SER A 56 27.32 -11.17 10.51
CA SER A 56 27.11 -10.80 11.92
C SER A 56 26.21 -9.55 12.06
N LEU A 57 26.07 -8.74 11.00
CA LEU A 57 25.27 -7.52 11.02
C LEU A 57 24.75 -7.18 9.62
N ASP A 58 23.42 -7.09 9.47
CA ASP A 58 22.80 -6.66 8.21
C ASP A 58 22.94 -5.14 8.02
N LEU A 59 23.79 -4.75 7.06
CA LEU A 59 23.97 -3.35 6.68
C LEU A 59 23.01 -2.89 5.56
N SER A 60 22.00 -3.68 5.18
CA SER A 60 21.09 -3.34 4.08
C SER A 60 20.46 -1.95 4.25
N SER A 61 20.01 -1.61 5.45
CA SER A 61 19.40 -0.34 5.84
C SER A 61 20.39 0.69 6.43
N PHE A 62 21.68 0.35 6.52
CA PHE A 62 22.71 1.27 7.01
C PHE A 62 23.07 2.33 5.96
N ASP A 63 23.01 3.61 6.34
CA ASP A 63 23.52 4.70 5.51
C ASP A 63 24.98 5.01 5.89
N PHE A 64 25.88 4.72 4.96
CA PHE A 64 27.32 4.90 5.15
C PHE A 64 27.73 6.35 5.33
N ARG A 65 27.02 7.30 4.70
CA ARG A 65 27.37 8.72 4.79
C ARG A 65 27.00 9.26 6.18
N THR A 66 25.79 9.00 6.65
CA THR A 66 25.30 9.53 7.93
C THR A 66 25.68 8.69 9.14
N GLY A 67 25.98 7.40 8.96
CA GLY A 67 26.30 6.47 10.04
C GLY A 67 25.12 6.05 10.90
N LYS A 68 23.90 6.12 10.33
CA LYS A 68 22.64 5.77 10.99
C LYS A 68 21.94 4.62 10.27
N MET A 69 21.16 3.84 11.02
CA MET A 69 20.23 2.88 10.44
C MET A 69 18.97 3.61 9.98
N LEU A 70 18.55 3.40 8.74
CA LEU A 70 17.28 3.91 8.23
C LEU A 70 16.13 3.03 8.75
N MET A 71 15.38 3.54 9.71
CA MET A 71 14.20 2.89 10.32
C MET A 71 13.12 2.51 9.29
N SER A 72 13.06 3.19 8.14
CA SER A 72 12.09 2.94 7.07
C SER A 72 12.23 1.59 6.35
N LYS A 73 13.30 0.83 6.62
CA LYS A 73 13.54 -0.50 6.00
C LYS A 73 13.58 -1.66 7.00
N LEU A 74 13.45 -1.43 8.30
CA LEU A 74 13.57 -2.48 9.31
C LEU A 74 12.31 -3.37 9.43
N ASN A 75 11.16 -2.95 8.90
CA ASN A 75 9.88 -3.68 9.03
C ASN A 75 9.65 -4.81 8.02
N LYS A 76 10.69 -5.37 7.37
CA LYS A 76 10.50 -6.44 6.38
C LYS A 76 11.23 -7.76 6.65
N ASN A 77 11.90 -7.92 7.79
CA ASN A 77 12.84 -9.04 7.95
C ASN A 77 12.45 -10.14 8.96
N ARG A 78 11.20 -10.24 9.43
CA ARG A 78 10.78 -11.35 10.31
C ARG A 78 9.96 -12.47 9.65
N GLN A 79 9.70 -12.41 8.35
CA GLN A 79 9.10 -13.52 7.61
C GLN A 79 10.01 -13.95 6.47
N ARG A 80 10.98 -14.81 6.78
CA ARG A 80 11.75 -15.57 5.79
C ARG A 80 11.98 -16.99 6.29
N ILE A 81 10.93 -17.81 6.21
CA ILE A 81 11.08 -19.23 5.87
C ILE A 81 9.90 -19.59 4.95
N ARG A 82 10.25 -20.04 3.72
CA ARG A 82 9.36 -20.57 2.67
C ARG A 82 8.33 -19.60 2.06
N ASN A 83 8.74 -18.90 1.00
CA ASN A 83 8.27 -19.22 -0.35
C ASN A 83 9.15 -18.49 -1.36
N ASP A 84 9.67 -19.23 -2.33
CA ASP A 84 10.38 -18.67 -3.48
C ASP A 84 9.35 -18.03 -4.40
N ASN A 85 9.09 -16.76 -4.17
CA ASN A 85 8.48 -15.93 -5.18
C ASN A 85 9.08 -14.54 -5.05
N SER A 86 9.87 -14.16 -6.05
CA SER A 86 10.55 -12.89 -6.15
C SER A 86 9.56 -11.72 -6.21
N GLN A 87 9.02 -11.32 -5.06
CA GLN A 87 8.45 -9.99 -4.89
C GLN A 87 9.60 -9.00 -4.69
N SER A 88 10.39 -8.80 -5.75
CA SER A 88 11.02 -7.51 -5.96
C SER A 88 9.89 -6.49 -5.92
N LYS A 89 10.01 -5.44 -5.09
CA LYS A 89 9.14 -4.26 -5.18
C LYS A 89 8.89 -3.97 -6.65
N GLY A 90 7.66 -4.17 -7.10
CA GLY A 90 7.30 -4.16 -8.51
C GLY A 90 7.76 -2.85 -9.14
N LYS A 91 8.93 -2.90 -9.78
CA LYS A 91 9.10 -2.12 -11.00
C LYS A 91 8.07 -2.76 -11.93
N PRO A 92 7.04 -2.03 -12.40
CA PRO A 92 6.35 -2.52 -13.57
C PRO A 92 7.45 -2.63 -14.62
N ASP A 93 7.77 -3.86 -15.04
CA ASP A 93 8.79 -4.10 -16.04
C ASP A 93 8.25 -3.58 -17.38
N LEU A 94 8.24 -2.25 -17.54
CA LEU A 94 8.18 -1.59 -18.82
C LEU A 94 9.57 -1.75 -19.43
N ASN A 95 9.92 -3.00 -19.71
CA ASN A 95 11.07 -3.30 -20.51
C ASN A 95 10.84 -2.62 -21.87
N THR A 96 11.52 -1.50 -22.10
CA THR A 96 11.48 -0.74 -23.35
C THR A 96 12.27 -1.43 -24.46
N SER A 97 12.86 -2.60 -24.19
CA SER A 97 13.44 -3.43 -25.24
C SER A 97 12.35 -3.84 -26.22
N LEU A 98 12.62 -3.65 -27.51
CA LEU A 98 11.74 -4.14 -28.56
C LEU A 98 11.57 -5.65 -28.41
N PRO A 99 10.35 -6.20 -28.60
CA PRO A 99 10.12 -7.64 -28.60
C PRO A 99 11.10 -8.35 -29.53
N VAL A 100 11.61 -9.50 -29.11
CA VAL A 100 12.48 -10.35 -29.93
C VAL A 100 11.66 -11.55 -30.40
N ARG A 101 11.78 -11.93 -31.67
CA ARG A 101 11.09 -13.12 -32.19
C ARG A 101 11.61 -14.36 -31.45
N GLN A 102 10.70 -15.14 -30.87
CA GLN A 102 11.01 -16.49 -30.40
C GLN A 102 10.96 -17.45 -31.61
N THR A 103 12.05 -17.49 -32.36
CA THR A 103 12.23 -18.48 -33.43
C THR A 103 13.05 -19.64 -32.89
N ALA A 104 12.84 -20.85 -33.43
CA ALA A 104 13.68 -22.01 -33.13
C ALA A 104 15.17 -21.82 -33.52
N SER A 105 15.48 -20.77 -34.27
CA SER A 105 16.85 -20.35 -34.59
C SER A 105 17.56 -19.75 -33.38
N ILE A 106 18.80 -20.18 -33.15
CA ILE A 106 19.70 -19.68 -32.09
C ILE A 106 20.11 -18.21 -32.30
N PHE A 107 19.98 -17.70 -33.54
CA PHE A 107 20.29 -16.32 -33.88
C PHE A 107 19.03 -15.47 -33.74
N LYS A 108 19.06 -14.55 -32.78
CA LYS A 108 17.97 -13.60 -32.54
C LYS A 108 17.82 -12.68 -33.75
N GLN A 109 16.74 -12.86 -34.51
CA GLN A 109 16.39 -11.93 -35.57
C GLN A 109 15.70 -10.68 -34.99
N PRO A 110 16.16 -9.47 -35.34
CA PRO A 110 15.53 -8.24 -34.87
C PRO A 110 14.12 -8.09 -35.46
N VAL A 111 13.20 -7.54 -34.67
CA VAL A 111 11.87 -7.17 -35.15
C VAL A 111 11.93 -5.78 -35.78
N THR A 112 11.36 -5.63 -36.99
CA THR A 112 11.22 -4.33 -37.65
C THR A 112 10.25 -3.46 -36.86
N LYS A 113 10.76 -2.36 -36.29
CA LYS A 113 9.95 -1.37 -35.59
C LYS A 113 9.23 -0.49 -36.62
N VAL A 114 7.95 -0.72 -36.83
CA VAL A 114 7.10 0.21 -37.59
C VAL A 114 6.68 1.33 -36.65
N THR A 115 6.98 2.58 -37.00
CA THR A 115 6.54 3.77 -36.25
C THR A 115 5.70 4.64 -37.18
N ASN A 116 4.60 5.19 -36.65
CA ASN A 116 3.75 6.12 -37.43
C ASN A 116 4.40 7.48 -37.66
N HIS A 117 5.55 7.75 -37.00
CA HIS A 117 6.25 9.03 -37.02
C HIS A 117 7.77 8.80 -37.18
N PRO A 118 8.28 8.69 -38.42
CA PRO A 118 9.68 8.35 -38.70
C PRO A 118 10.69 9.43 -38.26
N SER A 119 10.25 10.68 -38.07
CA SER A 119 11.09 11.78 -37.57
C SER A 119 11.26 11.81 -36.04
N SER A 120 10.56 10.95 -35.30
CA SER A 120 10.60 10.93 -33.84
C SER A 120 11.94 10.38 -33.33
N LYS A 121 12.87 11.29 -33.00
CA LYS A 121 14.14 10.95 -32.35
C LYS A 121 13.87 10.57 -30.90
N VAL A 122 13.67 9.28 -30.65
CA VAL A 122 13.64 8.73 -29.29
C VAL A 122 15.02 8.94 -28.67
N LYS A 123 15.14 9.82 -27.68
CA LYS A 123 16.37 9.98 -26.90
C LYS A 123 16.68 8.63 -26.25
N THR A 124 17.80 8.03 -26.63
CA THR A 124 18.31 6.78 -26.06
C THR A 124 19.06 6.98 -24.75
N ASP A 125 19.28 8.24 -24.33
CA ASP A 125 19.95 8.55 -23.08
C ASP A 125 18.93 8.53 -21.92
N PRO A 126 18.98 7.53 -21.03
CA PRO A 126 18.20 7.51 -19.80
C PRO A 126 18.91 8.39 -18.77
N GLN A 127 19.16 9.66 -19.09
CA GLN A 127 19.28 10.65 -18.02
C GLN A 127 17.98 10.53 -17.26
N LYS A 128 18.06 9.88 -16.10
CA LYS A 128 16.96 9.46 -15.25
C LYS A 128 15.87 10.51 -15.33
N ALA A 129 14.82 10.24 -16.10
CA ALA A 129 13.58 10.95 -15.92
C ALA A 129 13.32 10.82 -14.42
N VAL A 130 13.31 11.97 -13.73
CA VAL A 130 13.19 12.01 -12.27
C VAL A 130 11.92 11.26 -11.85
N GLU A 131 10.94 11.21 -12.75
CA GLU A 131 9.71 10.44 -12.66
C GLU A 131 9.68 9.27 -13.64
N GLN A 132 9.22 8.11 -13.16
CA GLN A 132 8.98 6.94 -14.00
C GLN A 132 7.78 7.20 -14.92
N PRO A 133 7.79 6.71 -16.17
CA PRO A 133 6.62 6.79 -17.03
C PRO A 133 5.44 6.08 -16.37
N ARG A 134 4.31 6.78 -16.27
CA ARG A 134 3.04 6.23 -15.75
C ARG A 134 2.08 5.99 -16.89
N GLN A 135 1.36 4.87 -16.84
CA GLN A 135 0.29 4.62 -17.78
C GLN A 135 -0.94 5.45 -17.39
N LEU A 136 -1.32 6.39 -18.26
CA LEU A 136 -2.59 7.10 -18.14
C LEU A 136 -3.74 6.17 -18.54
N PHE A 137 -4.92 6.37 -17.93
CA PHE A 137 -6.14 5.62 -18.22
C PHE A 137 -5.99 4.10 -18.00
N TRP A 138 -5.11 3.68 -17.09
CA TRP A 138 -4.88 2.28 -16.78
C TRP A 138 -6.15 1.61 -16.23
N GLU A 139 -7.05 2.38 -15.63
CA GLU A 139 -8.33 1.96 -15.06
C GLU A 139 -9.24 1.35 -16.13
N LYS A 140 -9.10 1.76 -17.39
CA LYS A 140 -9.83 1.13 -18.50
C LYS A 140 -9.47 -0.33 -18.69
N LYS A 141 -8.28 -0.77 -18.27
CA LYS A 141 -7.91 -2.19 -18.29
C LYS A 141 -8.74 -3.03 -17.31
N LEU A 142 -9.34 -2.40 -16.31
CA LEU A 142 -10.24 -3.04 -15.37
C LEU A 142 -11.71 -2.98 -15.83
N SER A 143 -12.00 -2.33 -16.96
CA SER A 143 -13.36 -2.31 -17.50
C SER A 143 -13.79 -3.72 -17.91
N GLY A 144 -15.02 -4.09 -17.55
CA GLY A 144 -15.55 -5.44 -17.75
C GLY A 144 -15.06 -6.49 -16.76
N LEU A 145 -14.11 -6.16 -15.88
CA LEU A 145 -13.73 -7.05 -14.77
C LEU A 145 -14.62 -6.80 -13.56
N HIS A 146 -15.01 -7.89 -12.90
CA HIS A 146 -15.81 -7.86 -11.69
C HIS A 146 -15.24 -8.81 -10.65
N ALA A 147 -15.45 -8.48 -9.37
CA ALA A 147 -15.13 -9.38 -8.28
C ALA A 147 -16.29 -10.36 -8.12
N SER A 148 -15.97 -11.64 -7.95
CA SER A 148 -16.90 -12.69 -7.57
C SER A 148 -16.44 -13.32 -6.26
N ASP A 149 -17.39 -13.87 -5.50
CA ASP A 149 -17.08 -14.61 -4.29
C ASP A 149 -16.68 -16.07 -4.60
N ILE A 150 -16.52 -16.88 -3.54
CA ILE A 150 -16.14 -18.30 -3.65
C ILE A 150 -17.23 -19.12 -4.36
N ALA A 151 -18.48 -18.67 -4.32
CA ALA A 151 -19.62 -19.27 -5.00
C ALA A 151 -19.82 -18.73 -6.42
N GLU A 152 -18.86 -17.96 -6.94
CA GLU A 152 -18.92 -17.26 -8.23
C GLU A 152 -20.04 -16.22 -8.34
N GLU A 153 -20.62 -15.81 -7.21
CA GLU A 153 -21.63 -14.75 -7.18
C GLU A 153 -20.97 -13.39 -7.34
N LEU A 154 -21.57 -12.55 -8.20
CA LEU A 154 -21.07 -11.22 -8.49
C LEU A 154 -21.14 -10.32 -7.25
N VAL A 155 -19.98 -9.85 -6.80
CA VAL A 155 -19.92 -8.88 -5.69
C VAL A 155 -20.46 -7.55 -6.17
N LYS A 156 -21.53 -7.09 -5.52
CA LYS A 156 -22.12 -5.77 -5.81
C LYS A 156 -21.11 -4.67 -5.48
N THR A 157 -20.78 -3.86 -6.49
CA THR A 157 -19.96 -2.66 -6.31
C THR A 157 -20.77 -1.56 -5.62
N MET A 158 -20.11 -0.77 -4.78
CA MET A 158 -20.71 0.42 -4.15
C MET A 158 -21.19 1.42 -5.22
N ASP A 159 -22.31 2.08 -4.95
CA ASP A 159 -22.81 3.19 -5.77
C ASP A 159 -22.10 4.49 -5.38
N LEU A 160 -21.72 5.30 -6.37
CA LEU A 160 -21.08 6.59 -6.10
C LEU A 160 -22.13 7.66 -5.76
N PRO A 161 -21.83 8.57 -4.82
CA PRO A 161 -22.61 9.78 -4.60
C PRO A 161 -22.76 10.60 -5.89
N LYS A 162 -23.91 11.26 -6.08
CA LYS A 162 -24.22 12.06 -7.29
C LYS A 162 -23.19 13.17 -7.59
N GLY A 163 -22.48 13.66 -6.57
CA GLY A 163 -21.43 14.66 -6.70
C GLY A 163 -20.11 14.11 -7.26
N LEU A 164 -19.89 12.79 -7.21
CA LEU A 164 -18.70 12.14 -7.75
C LEU A 164 -18.98 11.62 -9.15
N GLN A 165 -18.61 12.41 -10.15
CA GLN A 165 -18.86 12.09 -11.56
C GLN A 165 -17.55 11.86 -12.29
N SER A 166 -17.49 10.81 -13.11
CA SER A 166 -16.34 10.53 -13.95
C SER A 166 -16.22 11.52 -15.12
N VAL A 167 -15.01 11.68 -15.63
CA VAL A 167 -14.68 12.57 -16.73
C VAL A 167 -14.00 11.81 -17.86
N GLY A 168 -14.49 12.03 -19.08
CA GLY A 168 -13.94 11.44 -20.30
C GLY A 168 -14.76 10.27 -20.84
N PRO A 169 -14.51 9.87 -22.09
CA PRO A 169 -15.34 8.91 -22.81
C PRO A 169 -15.18 7.49 -22.27
N GLY A 170 -16.32 6.82 -22.01
CA GLY A 170 -16.39 5.42 -21.60
C GLY A 170 -15.97 5.15 -20.15
N TYR A 171 -15.93 6.18 -19.31
CA TYR A 171 -15.76 5.99 -17.87
C TYR A 171 -17.10 5.67 -17.21
N THR A 172 -17.06 4.68 -16.32
CA THR A 172 -18.19 4.25 -15.48
C THR A 172 -17.85 4.46 -14.02
N ASP A 173 -18.87 4.46 -13.16
CA ASP A 173 -18.70 4.58 -11.71
C ASP A 173 -17.73 3.53 -11.16
N LYS A 174 -17.77 2.29 -11.70
CA LYS A 174 -16.83 1.22 -11.34
C LYS A 174 -15.37 1.59 -11.62
N THR A 175 -15.10 2.16 -12.80
CA THR A 175 -13.74 2.60 -13.16
C THR A 175 -13.29 3.79 -12.33
N LEU A 176 -14.21 4.68 -11.94
CA LEU A 176 -13.93 5.80 -11.07
C LEU A 176 -13.60 5.34 -9.64
N ILE A 177 -14.35 4.37 -9.10
CA ILE A 177 -14.07 3.77 -7.79
C ILE A 177 -12.66 3.17 -7.77
N ALA A 178 -12.26 2.44 -8.82
CA ALA A 178 -10.92 1.88 -8.94
C ALA A 178 -9.84 2.98 -8.98
N ALA A 179 -10.08 4.08 -9.70
CA ALA A 179 -9.18 5.23 -9.77
C ALA A 179 -9.01 5.89 -8.39
N LEU A 180 -10.12 6.15 -7.70
CA LEU A 180 -10.16 6.76 -6.37
C LEU A 180 -9.45 5.88 -5.33
N ALA A 181 -9.76 4.58 -5.30
CA ALA A 181 -9.13 3.63 -4.39
C ALA A 181 -7.61 3.57 -4.61
N SER A 182 -7.16 3.54 -5.87
CA SER A 182 -5.73 3.58 -6.19
C SER A 182 -5.07 4.89 -5.78
N ALA A 183 -5.72 6.04 -6.00
CA ALA A 183 -5.20 7.35 -5.59
C ALA A 183 -5.02 7.44 -4.06
N LEU A 184 -6.01 6.97 -3.30
CA LEU A 184 -5.97 6.90 -1.83
C LEU A 184 -4.89 5.94 -1.32
N HIS A 185 -4.67 4.83 -2.02
CA HIS A 185 -3.67 3.83 -1.61
C HIS A 185 -2.24 4.27 -1.92
N THR A 186 -2.03 4.97 -3.03
CA THR A 186 -0.70 5.31 -3.54
C THR A 186 -0.21 6.69 -3.13
N SER A 187 -1.10 7.57 -2.67
CA SER A 187 -0.77 8.93 -2.29
C SER A 187 -1.55 9.38 -1.06
N SER A 188 -0.93 10.23 -0.24
CA SER A 188 -1.60 10.93 0.87
C SER A 188 -2.06 12.34 0.46
N SER A 189 -2.01 12.67 -0.83
CA SER A 189 -2.39 13.98 -1.34
C SER A 189 -3.91 14.12 -1.40
N PRO A 190 -4.46 15.33 -1.21
CA PRO A 190 -5.89 15.56 -1.34
C PRO A 190 -6.41 15.14 -2.72
N ILE A 191 -7.57 14.49 -2.75
CA ILE A 191 -8.28 14.17 -3.98
C ILE A 191 -9.33 15.25 -4.22
N THR A 192 -9.09 16.07 -5.23
CA THR A 192 -9.95 17.20 -5.62
C THR A 192 -10.55 17.04 -7.01
N GLY A 193 -10.09 16.04 -7.78
CA GLY A 193 -10.54 15.79 -9.16
C GLY A 193 -9.95 16.77 -10.18
N GLN A 194 -10.51 16.75 -11.39
CA GLN A 194 -10.08 17.61 -12.49
C GLN A 194 -10.72 19.00 -12.36
N LEU A 195 -9.93 20.01 -12.00
CA LEU A 195 -10.40 21.38 -11.79
C LEU A 195 -10.84 22.09 -13.09
N SER A 196 -10.25 21.72 -14.23
CA SER A 196 -10.54 22.35 -15.51
C SER A 196 -11.54 21.54 -16.32
N ALA A 197 -12.71 22.09 -16.61
CA ALA A 197 -13.68 21.48 -17.53
C ALA A 197 -13.12 21.32 -18.97
N ALA A 198 -12.02 22.00 -19.31
CA ALA A 198 -11.36 21.83 -20.62
C ALA A 198 -10.77 20.42 -20.81
N VAL A 199 -10.61 19.65 -19.74
CA VAL A 199 -10.18 18.25 -19.80
C VAL A 199 -11.14 17.40 -20.63
N GLU A 200 -12.45 17.70 -20.64
CA GLU A 200 -13.42 16.96 -21.47
C GLU A 200 -13.24 17.26 -22.96
N LYS A 201 -12.79 18.47 -23.30
CA LYS A 201 -12.57 18.91 -24.68
C LYS A 201 -11.24 18.38 -25.23
N ASN A 202 -10.18 18.46 -24.43
CA ASN A 202 -8.86 17.97 -24.83
C ASN A 202 -8.08 17.45 -23.61
N PRO A 203 -8.26 16.17 -23.25
CA PRO A 203 -7.54 15.55 -22.14
C PRO A 203 -6.02 15.55 -22.35
N GLY A 204 -5.53 15.55 -23.59
CA GLY A 204 -4.09 15.51 -23.87
C GLY A 204 -3.31 16.74 -23.40
N VAL A 205 -4.01 17.88 -23.26
CA VAL A 205 -3.40 19.17 -22.86
C VAL A 205 -3.77 19.54 -21.43
N TRP A 206 -5.02 19.31 -21.04
CA TRP A 206 -5.59 19.87 -19.79
C TRP A 206 -5.69 18.87 -18.64
N LEU A 207 -5.26 17.63 -18.85
CA LEU A 207 -5.35 16.60 -17.81
C LEU A 207 -4.34 16.84 -16.69
N ASN A 208 -4.85 16.93 -15.46
CA ASN A 208 -4.01 16.83 -14.28
C ASN A 208 -3.76 15.35 -13.97
N THR A 209 -2.52 14.91 -14.21
CA THR A 209 -2.08 13.51 -13.99
C THR A 209 -1.94 13.12 -12.52
N THR A 210 -1.99 14.08 -11.60
CA THR A 210 -1.94 13.84 -10.15
C THR A 210 -3.31 13.63 -9.53
N GLN A 211 -4.38 13.86 -10.29
CA GLN A 211 -5.75 13.72 -9.83
C GLN A 211 -6.48 12.65 -10.65
N PRO A 212 -7.40 11.89 -10.05
CA PRO A 212 -8.22 10.93 -10.77
C PRO A 212 -9.11 11.61 -11.81
N LEU A 213 -9.60 10.84 -12.78
CA LEU A 213 -10.47 11.30 -13.86
C LEU A 213 -11.93 11.46 -13.40
N CYS A 214 -12.13 12.26 -12.37
CA CYS A 214 -13.45 12.75 -11.97
C CYS A 214 -13.53 14.27 -12.12
N LYS A 215 -14.76 14.78 -12.17
CA LYS A 215 -15.03 16.20 -12.08
C LYS A 215 -14.52 16.70 -10.75
N SER A 216 -14.14 17.98 -10.71
CA SER A 216 -13.87 18.60 -9.44
C SER A 216 -15.10 18.53 -8.53
N PHE A 217 -14.85 18.19 -7.28
CA PHE A 217 -15.87 18.16 -6.25
C PHE A 217 -15.31 18.83 -4.99
N LEU A 218 -16.21 19.42 -4.21
CA LEU A 218 -15.91 20.08 -2.95
C LEU A 218 -16.88 19.54 -1.92
N VAL A 219 -16.36 19.21 -0.74
CA VAL A 219 -17.19 18.82 0.40
C VAL A 219 -17.78 20.09 1.00
N THR A 220 -19.09 20.20 1.00
CA THR A 220 -19.81 21.35 1.56
C THR A 220 -20.21 21.10 3.02
N ASP A 221 -20.51 22.15 3.78
CA ASP A 221 -21.03 22.01 5.14
C ASP A 221 -22.34 21.20 5.19
N GLU A 222 -23.11 21.22 4.11
CA GLU A 222 -24.33 20.42 3.97
C GLU A 222 -24.02 18.92 3.83
N ASP A 223 -22.96 18.57 3.11
CA ASP A 223 -22.51 17.18 2.99
C ASP A 223 -22.00 16.67 4.34
N ILE A 224 -21.32 17.52 5.11
CA ILE A 224 -20.85 17.21 6.47
C ILE A 224 -22.04 16.94 7.38
N ARG A 225 -23.02 17.86 7.44
CA ARG A 225 -24.23 17.69 8.28
C ARG A 225 -24.99 16.40 7.96
N LYS A 226 -25.21 16.10 6.66
CA LYS A 226 -25.86 14.85 6.25
C LYS A 226 -25.12 13.61 6.71
N GLN A 227 -23.78 13.64 6.66
CA GLN A 227 -22.96 12.53 7.12
C GLN A 227 -23.01 12.39 8.63
N GLU A 228 -23.01 13.49 9.38
CA GLU A 228 -23.16 13.49 10.84
C GLU A 228 -24.51 12.90 11.27
N ASP A 229 -25.60 13.33 10.63
CA ASP A 229 -26.95 12.79 10.88
C ASP A 229 -27.03 11.28 10.59
N LEU A 230 -26.40 10.83 9.49
CA LEU A 230 -26.36 9.41 9.14
C LEU A 230 -25.59 8.60 10.19
N VAL A 231 -24.44 9.10 10.64
CA VAL A 231 -23.64 8.43 11.68
C VAL A 231 -24.40 8.39 13.00
N TYR A 232 -25.07 9.47 13.38
CA TYR A 232 -25.91 9.51 14.58
C TYR A 232 -27.01 8.45 14.53
N ASN A 233 -27.77 8.39 13.43
CA ASN A 233 -28.85 7.42 13.26
C ASN A 233 -28.37 5.97 13.28
N VAL A 234 -27.23 5.68 12.64
CA VAL A 234 -26.64 4.33 12.65
C VAL A 234 -26.17 3.95 14.06
N ARG A 235 -25.55 4.88 14.81
CA ARG A 235 -25.13 4.63 16.20
C ARG A 235 -26.32 4.37 17.11
N LYS A 236 -27.39 5.16 16.98
CA LYS A 236 -28.63 4.95 17.73
C LYS A 236 -29.24 3.58 17.44
N ARG A 237 -29.32 3.18 16.17
CA ARG A 237 -29.82 1.86 15.79
C ARG A 237 -28.96 0.71 16.34
N LEU A 238 -27.64 0.90 16.38
CA LEU A 238 -26.73 -0.07 17.00
C LEU A 238 -26.96 -0.17 18.51
N GLU A 239 -27.13 0.96 19.20
CA GLU A 239 -27.45 1.00 20.63
C GLU A 239 -28.76 0.26 20.92
N GLU A 240 -29.81 0.52 20.15
CA GLU A 240 -31.10 -0.19 20.27
C GLU A 240 -30.95 -1.70 20.07
N ALA A 241 -30.16 -2.12 19.07
CA ALA A 241 -29.90 -3.53 18.82
C ALA A 241 -29.12 -4.20 19.96
N LEU A 242 -28.12 -3.53 20.52
CA LEU A 242 -27.34 -4.04 21.66
C LEU A 242 -28.17 -4.11 22.95
N MET A 243 -29.07 -3.15 23.18
CA MET A 243 -30.01 -3.22 24.30
C MET A 243 -31.00 -4.37 24.13
N ALA A 244 -31.52 -4.59 22.92
CA ALA A 244 -32.42 -5.70 22.63
C ALA A 244 -31.72 -7.07 22.83
N ASP A 245 -30.47 -7.20 22.37
CA ASP A 245 -29.64 -8.40 22.56
C ASP A 245 -29.37 -8.67 24.06
N MET A 246 -29.06 -7.63 24.83
CA MET A 246 -28.91 -7.74 26.29
C MET A 246 -30.20 -8.19 26.98
N LEU A 247 -31.36 -7.63 26.59
CA LEU A 247 -32.66 -8.01 27.16
C LEU A 247 -33.03 -9.46 26.80
N ALA A 248 -32.77 -9.89 25.56
CA ALA A 248 -33.00 -11.27 25.14
C ALA A 248 -32.19 -12.27 25.97
N HIS A 249 -30.91 -11.96 26.23
CA HIS A 249 -30.07 -12.80 27.09
C HIS A 249 -30.53 -12.84 28.56
N ILE A 250 -31.09 -11.74 29.08
CA ILE A 250 -31.69 -11.74 30.43
C ILE A 250 -32.94 -12.61 30.47
N GLU A 251 -33.78 -12.55 29.44
CA GLU A 251 -34.99 -13.39 29.33
C GLU A 251 -34.63 -14.88 29.24
N GLU A 252 -33.66 -15.25 28.40
CA GLU A 252 -33.13 -16.62 28.31
C GLU A 252 -32.58 -17.12 29.66
N ALA A 253 -31.81 -16.29 30.36
CA ALA A 253 -31.27 -16.64 31.68
C ALA A 253 -32.37 -16.76 32.76
N SER A 254 -33.46 -16.01 32.63
CA SER A 254 -34.59 -16.11 33.56
C SER A 254 -35.41 -17.38 33.35
N ILE A 255 -35.58 -17.84 32.10
CA ILE A 255 -36.30 -19.07 31.75
C ILE A 255 -35.60 -20.31 32.32
N ASP A 256 -34.26 -20.33 32.33
CA ASP A 256 -33.46 -21.41 32.93
C ASP A 256 -33.58 -21.46 34.47
N THR A 257 -34.00 -20.37 35.11
CA THR A 257 -34.21 -20.31 36.57
C THR A 257 -35.65 -20.62 37.00
N THR A 258 -36.60 -20.68 36.06
CA THR A 258 -38.03 -20.93 36.32
C THR A 258 -38.51 -22.29 35.83
N SER A 259 -37.67 -23.33 35.88
CA SER A 259 -38.15 -24.72 35.88
C SER A 259 -38.15 -25.31 37.31
N PRO A 260 -39.16 -25.03 38.16
CA PRO A 260 -39.38 -25.79 39.38
C PRO A 260 -40.36 -26.94 39.14
N GLN A 261 -39.89 -28.17 39.38
CA GLN A 261 -40.60 -29.23 40.10
C GLN A 261 -42.15 -29.22 40.04
N GLU A 262 -42.73 -29.67 38.92
CA GLU A 262 -44.13 -30.13 38.85
C GLU A 262 -44.17 -31.56 38.27
N GLU A 263 -43.38 -32.48 38.84
CA GLU A 263 -43.56 -33.93 38.66
C GLU A 263 -43.17 -34.61 39.98
N SER A 264 -43.99 -34.53 41.03
CA SER A 264 -43.89 -35.41 42.22
C SER A 264 -45.06 -35.26 43.20
N LYS A 265 -46.30 -35.08 42.72
CA LYS A 265 -47.46 -35.02 43.62
C LYS A 265 -48.74 -35.71 43.17
N ASP A 266 -48.66 -36.57 42.16
CA ASP A 266 -49.80 -37.39 41.70
C ASP A 266 -49.61 -38.90 41.96
N GLU A 267 -48.61 -39.33 42.75
CA GLU A 267 -48.37 -40.77 43.02
C GLU A 267 -48.77 -41.24 44.44
N GLU A 268 -49.32 -40.37 45.31
CA GLU A 268 -49.71 -40.78 46.69
C GLU A 268 -51.23 -41.02 46.91
N GLU A 269 -52.09 -40.90 45.89
CA GLU A 269 -53.53 -41.17 46.04
C GLU A 269 -54.03 -42.53 45.48
N GLU A 270 -53.17 -43.38 44.90
CA GLU A 270 -53.60 -44.68 44.34
C GLU A 270 -53.24 -45.93 45.18
N GLU A 271 -52.54 -45.84 46.33
CA GLU A 271 -52.16 -47.03 47.14
C GLU A 271 -52.96 -47.25 48.45
N GLU A 272 -54.11 -46.59 48.68
CA GLU A 272 -55.00 -46.90 49.82
C GLU A 272 -56.33 -47.62 49.45
N GLU A 273 -56.50 -48.09 48.20
CA GLU A 273 -57.63 -48.96 47.81
C GLU A 273 -57.23 -50.41 47.44
N GLU A 274 -56.03 -50.87 47.80
CA GLU A 274 -55.67 -52.30 47.71
C GLU A 274 -55.01 -52.80 48.99
N SER A 275 -55.76 -52.79 50.09
CA SER A 275 -55.45 -53.56 51.31
C SER A 275 -56.75 -53.93 52.03
N GLY A 276 -57.50 -54.85 51.41
CA GLY A 276 -58.46 -55.71 52.09
C GLY A 276 -57.80 -56.90 52.78
#